data_AF-A0A953IPL0-F1
#
_entry.id   AF-A0A953IPL0-F1
#
_cell.length_a   1.000
_cell.length_b   1.000
_cell.length_c   1.000
_cell.angle_alpha   90.00
_cell.angle_beta   90.00
_cell.angle_gamma   90.00
#
_symmetry.space_group_name_H-M   'P 1'
#
loop_
_entity.id
_entity.type
_entity.pdbx_description
1 polymer ?
#
loop_
_entity_poly.entity_id
_entity_poly.type
_entity_poly.pdbx_seq_one_letter_code
_entity_poly.pdbx_strand_id
1 'polypeptide(L)'
;MTMQMTETSPPRRSVLRSIGAVLAGLLTIFILSLGTDQLLHSLGIYPPWGQPMRDNGLLLLALSYRAVYDVFGCYLTARLAPRAPMLHALILGGVGTVLATLGAIEMWNFSPNW
;
A
#
# COMPACT_ATOMS: atom_id res chain seq x y z
N MET A 1 25.41 -36.42 -26.72
CA MET A 1 24.36 -35.43 -27.01
C MET A 1 24.11 -34.63 -25.74
N THR A 2 24.82 -33.51 -25.55
CA THR A 2 24.75 -32.68 -24.33
C THR A 2 23.83 -31.49 -24.57
N MET A 3 22.69 -31.45 -23.88
CA MET A 3 21.79 -30.29 -23.86
C MET A 3 22.50 -29.12 -23.16
N GLN A 4 22.86 -28.08 -23.91
CA GLN A 4 23.21 -26.79 -23.33
C GLN A 4 21.92 -26.13 -22.81
N MET A 5 21.85 -25.98 -21.49
CA MET A 5 20.80 -25.24 -20.81
C MET A 5 21.16 -23.75 -20.88
N THR A 6 20.55 -23.03 -21.83
CA THR A 6 20.73 -21.58 -21.96
C THR A 6 20.06 -20.89 -20.78
N GLU A 7 20.84 -20.47 -19.78
CA GLU A 7 20.34 -19.58 -18.72
C GLU A 7 19.97 -18.22 -19.34
N THR A 8 18.68 -18.00 -19.56
CA THR A 8 18.16 -16.71 -20.02
C THR A 8 18.05 -15.78 -18.82
N SER A 9 19.13 -15.05 -18.53
CA SER A 9 19.11 -13.95 -17.57
C SER A 9 18.09 -12.89 -18.05
N PRO A 10 17.04 -12.55 -17.27
CA PRO A 10 16.02 -11.63 -17.73
C PRO A 10 16.61 -10.22 -17.92
N PRO A 11 16.20 -9.46 -18.96
CA PRO A 11 16.80 -8.17 -19.27
C PRO A 11 16.55 -7.16 -18.14
N ARG A 12 17.61 -6.54 -17.59
CA ARG A 12 17.56 -5.51 -16.52
C ARG A 12 16.47 -4.44 -16.69
N ARG A 13 16.10 -4.09 -17.93
CA ARG A 13 15.02 -3.13 -18.25
C ARG A 13 13.63 -3.60 -17.77
N SER A 14 13.35 -4.89 -17.69
CA SER A 14 12.04 -5.37 -17.20
C SER A 14 11.93 -5.28 -15.68
N VAL A 15 13.05 -5.42 -14.95
CA VAL A 15 13.08 -5.34 -13.48
C VAL A 15 12.84 -3.91 -13.00
N LEU A 16 13.49 -2.91 -13.61
CA LEU A 16 13.26 -1.50 -13.26
C LEU A 16 11.80 -1.07 -13.52
N ARG A 17 11.19 -1.58 -14.58
CA ARG A 17 9.79 -1.29 -14.93
C ARG A 17 8.81 -1.98 -13.99
N SER A 18 9.18 -3.17 -13.48
CA SER A 18 8.45 -3.90 -12.43
C SER A 18 8.50 -3.14 -11.09
N ILE A 19 9.69 -2.70 -10.65
CA ILE A 19 9.87 -1.90 -9.45
C ILE A 19 9.09 -0.58 -9.56
N GLY A 20 9.17 0.09 -10.71
CA GLY A 20 8.41 1.32 -10.98
C GLY A 20 6.90 1.12 -10.88
N ALA A 21 6.36 -0.02 -11.33
CA ALA A 21 4.93 -0.32 -11.23
C ALA A 21 4.47 -0.52 -9.78
N VAL A 22 5.27 -1.18 -8.95
CA VAL A 22 4.99 -1.36 -7.51
C VAL A 22 5.10 -0.03 -6.77
N LEU A 23 6.17 0.75 -7.02
CA LEU A 23 6.36 2.07 -6.43
C LEU A 23 5.25 3.05 -6.81
N ALA A 24 4.76 3.01 -8.05
CA ALA A 24 3.66 3.87 -8.48
C ALA A 24 2.36 3.57 -7.72
N GLY A 25 2.01 2.29 -7.53
CA GLY A 25 0.85 1.91 -6.73
C GLY A 25 1.02 2.29 -5.26
N LEU A 26 2.20 2.04 -4.68
CA LEU A 26 2.52 2.43 -3.31
C LEU A 26 2.38 3.94 -3.12
N LEU A 27 3.02 4.75 -3.96
CA LEU A 27 2.94 6.20 -3.90
C LEU A 27 1.51 6.71 -4.05
N THR A 28 0.72 6.07 -4.93
CA THR A 28 -0.70 6.43 -5.09
C THR A 28 -1.47 6.23 -3.78
N ILE A 29 -1.28 5.09 -3.11
CA ILE A 29 -1.92 4.80 -1.81
C ILE A 29 -1.50 5.84 -0.76
N PHE A 30 -0.20 6.14 -0.67
CA PHE A 30 0.33 7.10 0.30
C PHE A 30 -0.19 8.52 0.06
N ILE A 31 -0.14 9.01 -1.18
CA ILE A 31 -0.61 10.36 -1.53
C ILE A 31 -2.11 10.49 -1.23
N LEU A 32 -2.90 9.48 -1.62
CA LEU A 32 -4.35 9.54 -1.47
C LEU A 32 -4.76 9.40 0.01
N SER A 33 -4.13 8.50 0.76
CA SER A 33 -4.41 8.35 2.19
C SER A 33 -3.97 9.57 3.00
N LEU A 34 -2.71 10.02 2.86
CA LEU A 34 -2.19 11.16 3.62
C LEU A 34 -2.88 12.46 3.23
N GLY A 35 -3.21 12.62 1.94
CA GLY A 35 -3.98 13.76 1.45
C GLY A 35 -5.37 13.81 2.09
N THR A 36 -6.09 12.70 2.07
CA THR A 36 -7.42 12.59 2.69
C THR A 36 -7.36 12.78 4.21
N ASP A 37 -6.38 12.17 4.88
CA ASP A 37 -6.16 12.36 6.32
C ASP A 37 -5.95 13.84 6.65
N GLN A 38 -5.07 14.53 5.92
CA GLN A 38 -4.80 15.95 6.14
C GLN A 38 -6.03 16.83 5.87
N LEU A 39 -6.82 16.50 4.84
CA LEU A 39 -8.08 17.19 4.56
C LEU A 39 -9.06 17.00 5.74
N LEU A 40 -9.24 15.78 6.23
CA LEU A 40 -10.16 15.48 7.33
C LEU A 40 -9.75 16.17 8.65
N HIS A 41 -8.44 16.27 8.93
CA HIS A 41 -7.94 17.06 10.05
C HIS A 41 -8.19 18.56 9.84
N SER A 42 -7.98 19.08 8.63
CA SER A 42 -8.19 20.50 8.32
C SER A 42 -9.66 20.92 8.39
N LEU A 43 -10.57 20.00 8.08
CA LEU A 43 -12.02 20.19 8.17
C LEU A 43 -12.55 20.01 9.59
N GLY A 44 -11.71 19.60 10.55
CA GLY A 44 -12.10 19.37 11.94
C GLY A 44 -12.93 18.10 12.15
N ILE A 45 -13.02 17.22 11.16
CA ILE A 45 -13.70 15.93 11.26
C ILE A 45 -12.84 14.95 12.06
N TYR A 46 -11.53 14.95 11.79
CA TYR A 46 -10.56 14.19 12.59
C TYR A 46 -9.96 15.06 13.69
N PRO A 47 -9.73 14.49 14.89
CA PRO A 47 -9.06 15.19 15.97
C PRO A 47 -7.64 15.56 15.55
N PRO A 48 -7.02 16.60 16.14
CA PRO A 48 -5.66 17.02 15.78
C PRO A 48 -4.65 15.87 15.88
N TRP A 49 -3.61 15.94 15.06
CA TRP A 49 -2.49 14.98 15.09
C TRP A 49 -1.95 14.82 16.53
N GLY A 50 -1.82 13.57 16.97
CA GLY A 50 -1.35 13.22 18.32
C GLY A 50 -2.46 13.02 19.36
N GLN A 51 -3.73 13.27 19.02
CA GLN A 51 -4.87 12.89 19.85
C GLN A 51 -5.42 11.52 19.40
N PRO A 52 -5.75 10.61 20.34
CA PRO A 52 -6.30 9.30 19.99
C PRO A 52 -7.69 9.44 19.39
N MET A 53 -7.87 8.95 18.16
CA MET A 53 -9.16 8.88 17.50
C MET A 53 -9.96 7.68 18.03
N ARG A 54 -10.81 7.91 19.03
CA ARG A 54 -11.60 6.87 19.73
C ARG A 54 -13.00 6.64 19.17
N ASP A 55 -13.42 7.45 18.20
CA ASP A 55 -14.75 7.32 17.61
C ASP A 55 -14.75 6.18 16.57
N ASN A 56 -15.53 5.13 16.85
CA ASN A 56 -15.67 3.97 15.95
C ASN A 56 -16.17 4.39 14.56
N GLY A 57 -16.99 5.44 14.46
CA GLY A 57 -17.46 5.95 13.17
C GLY A 57 -16.33 6.54 12.32
N LEU A 58 -15.42 7.28 12.96
CA LEU A 58 -14.26 7.86 12.29
C LEU A 58 -13.23 6.79 11.91
N LEU A 59 -13.06 5.76 12.75
CA LEU A 59 -12.20 4.60 12.46
C LEU A 59 -12.74 3.76 11.30
N LEU A 60 -14.06 3.54 11.24
CA LEU A 60 -14.70 2.88 10.10
C LEU A 60 -14.57 3.71 8.82
N LEU A 61 -14.71 5.04 8.93
CA LEU A 61 -14.47 5.92 7.79
C LEU A 61 -13.02 5.80 7.31
N ALA A 62 -12.06 5.86 8.24
CA ALA A 62 -10.62 5.66 8.00
C ALA A 62 -10.33 4.36 7.24
N LEU A 63 -10.93 3.27 7.70
CA LEU A 63 -10.76 1.96 7.09
C LEU A 63 -11.40 1.88 5.71
N SER A 64 -12.59 2.46 5.54
CA SER A 64 -13.36 2.38 4.31
C SER A 64 -12.65 3.04 3.12
N TYR A 65 -12.15 4.27 3.26
CA TYR A 65 -11.44 4.91 2.16
C TYR A 65 -10.07 4.28 1.92
N ARG A 66 -9.36 3.86 2.97
CA ARG A 66 -8.06 3.16 2.83
C ARG A 66 -8.22 1.86 2.04
N ALA A 67 -9.24 1.06 2.34
CA ALA A 67 -9.50 -0.16 1.59
C ALA A 67 -9.75 0.11 0.10
N VAL A 68 -10.51 1.17 -0.23
CA VAL A 68 -10.73 1.57 -1.63
C VAL A 68 -9.43 2.02 -2.29
N TYR A 69 -8.59 2.78 -1.58
CA TYR A 69 -7.30 3.27 -2.09
C TYR A 69 -6.30 2.14 -2.28
N ASP A 70 -6.26 1.16 -1.37
CA ASP A 70 -5.40 -0.02 -1.46
C ASP A 70 -5.77 -0.88 -2.67
N VAL A 71 -7.07 -1.11 -2.89
CA VAL A 71 -7.57 -1.81 -4.08
C VAL A 71 -7.19 -1.05 -5.34
N PHE A 72 -7.35 0.27 -5.34
CA PHE A 72 -6.99 1.12 -6.48
C PHE A 72 -5.47 1.10 -6.76
N GLY A 73 -4.63 1.17 -5.73
CA GLY A 73 -3.18 1.07 -5.84
C GLY A 73 -2.73 -0.29 -6.38
N CYS A 74 -3.31 -1.39 -5.88
CA CYS A 74 -3.08 -2.73 -6.39
C CYS A 74 -3.49 -2.87 -7.87
N TYR A 75 -4.64 -2.30 -8.24
CA TYR A 75 -5.08 -2.25 -9.63
C TYR A 75 -4.12 -1.45 -10.52
N LEU A 76 -3.64 -0.30 -10.04
CA LEU A 76 -2.67 0.53 -10.76
C LEU A 76 -1.36 -0.24 -10.98
N THR A 77 -0.83 -0.88 -9.94
CA THR A 77 0.38 -1.72 -10.02
C THR A 77 0.20 -2.88 -10.99
N ALA A 78 -0.94 -3.56 -10.95
CA ALA A 78 -1.27 -4.62 -11.91
C ALA A 78 -1.32 -4.08 -13.36
N ARG A 79 -1.90 -2.90 -13.56
CA ARG A 79 -2.03 -2.27 -14.88
C ARG A 79 -0.70 -1.76 -15.44
N LEU A 80 0.22 -1.31 -14.59
CA LEU A 80 1.55 -0.84 -15.00
C LEU A 80 2.58 -1.98 -15.10
N ALA A 81 2.28 -3.16 -14.56
CA ALA A 81 3.18 -4.29 -14.55
C ALA A 81 3.50 -4.77 -15.99
N PRO A 82 4.78 -4.90 -16.38
CA PRO A 82 5.17 -5.31 -17.73
C PRO A 82 4.84 -6.79 -18.03
N ARG A 83 4.85 -7.64 -16.99
CA ARG A 83 4.61 -9.10 -17.04
C ARG A 83 4.09 -9.56 -15.69
N ALA A 84 3.23 -10.58 -15.66
CA ALA A 84 2.65 -11.15 -14.43
C ALA A 84 1.97 -10.10 -13.50
N PRO A 85 0.88 -9.46 -13.95
CA PRO A 85 0.20 -8.39 -13.22
C PRO A 85 -0.27 -8.81 -11.82
N MET A 86 -0.72 -10.05 -11.68
CA MET A 86 -1.19 -10.61 -10.41
C MET A 86 -0.04 -10.77 -9.39
N LEU A 87 1.16 -11.14 -9.84
CA LEU A 87 2.33 -11.26 -8.97
C LEU A 87 2.74 -9.90 -8.39
N HIS A 88 2.70 -8.84 -9.20
CA HIS A 88 3.06 -7.49 -8.75
C HIS A 88 2.04 -6.93 -7.76
N ALA A 89 0.75 -7.19 -7.99
CA ALA A 89 -0.30 -6.85 -7.04
C ALA A 89 -0.13 -7.60 -5.71
N LEU A 90 0.21 -8.89 -5.75
CA LEU A 90 0.50 -9.68 -4.54
C LEU A 90 1.74 -9.20 -3.80
N ILE A 91 2.80 -8.81 -4.51
CA ILE A 91 4.00 -8.21 -3.90
C ILE A 91 3.63 -6.90 -3.21
N LEU A 92 2.87 -6.02 -3.88
CA LEU A 92 2.43 -4.76 -3.26
C LEU A 92 1.54 -5.01 -2.04
N GLY A 93 0.59 -5.94 -2.12
CA GLY A 93 -0.26 -6.32 -0.99
C GLY A 93 0.54 -6.90 0.18
N GLY A 94 1.56 -7.72 -0.11
CA GLY A 94 2.49 -8.23 0.88
C GLY A 94 3.29 -7.12 1.57
N VAL A 95 3.83 -6.18 0.79
CA VAL A 95 4.52 -4.99 1.32
C VAL A 95 3.58 -4.15 2.20
N GLY A 96 2.36 -3.90 1.72
CA GLY A 96 1.34 -3.17 2.49
C GLY A 96 0.98 -3.86 3.80
N THR A 97 0.87 -5.19 3.81
CA THR A 97 0.58 -5.97 5.02
C THR A 97 1.70 -5.88 6.05
N VAL A 98 2.97 -5.95 5.60
CA VAL A 98 4.14 -5.78 6.49
C VAL A 98 4.13 -4.37 7.09
N LEU A 99 3.93 -3.34 6.26
CA LEU A 99 3.86 -1.95 6.73
C LEU A 99 2.70 -1.72 7.70
N ALA A 100 1.53 -2.28 7.43
CA ALA A 100 0.36 -2.19 8.30
C ALA A 100 0.60 -2.88 9.65
N THR A 101 1.27 -4.04 9.64
CA THR A 101 1.63 -4.78 10.85
C THR A 101 2.63 -3.99 11.70
N LEU A 102 3.68 -3.43 11.06
CA LEU A 102 4.63 -2.55 11.76
C LEU A 102 3.92 -1.34 12.36
N GLY A 103 3.04 -0.67 11.59
CA GLY A 103 2.24 0.44 12.10
C GLY A 103 1.34 0.05 13.27
N ALA A 104 0.73 -1.14 13.23
CA ALA A 104 -0.08 -1.65 14.32
C ALA A 104 0.73 -1.94 15.59
N ILE A 105 1.95 -2.48 15.45
CA ILE A 105 2.87 -2.70 16.59
C ILE A 105 3.27 -1.37 17.23
N GLU A 106 3.60 -0.36 16.44
CA GLU A 106 3.93 0.99 16.94
C GLU A 106 2.72 1.62 17.65
N MET A 107 1.52 1.49 17.06
CA MET A 107 0.27 2.04 17.60
C MET A 107 -0.29 1.25 18.79
N TRP A 108 0.23 0.04 19.06
CA TRP A 108 -0.29 -0.88 20.08
C TRP A 108 -0.34 -0.27 21.48
N ASN A 109 0.59 0.64 21.80
CA ASN A 109 0.65 1.32 23.09
C ASN A 109 -0.22 2.59 23.19
N PHE A 110 -0.79 3.05 22.07
CA PHE A 110 -1.56 4.31 21.99
C PHE A 110 -3.07 4.12 22.02
N SER A 111 -3.57 2.88 21.89
CA SER A 111 -5.00 2.55 21.82
C SER A 111 -5.38 1.47 22.85
N PRO A 112 -6.62 1.46 23.38
CA PRO A 112 -7.10 0.32 24.14
C PRO A 112 -7.04 -0.95 23.29
N ASN A 113 -6.49 -2.02 23.86
CA ASN A 113 -6.07 -3.24 23.18
C ASN A 113 -7.10 -4.38 23.32
N TRP A 114 -8.39 -4.06 23.24
CA TRP A 114 -9.52 -4.99 23.40
C TRP A 114 -10.49 -4.91 22.22
#